data_AF-A0A6L3F298-F1
#
_entry.id   AF-A0A6L3F298-F1
#
_cell.length_a   1.000
_cell.length_b   1.000
_cell.length_c   1.000
_cell.angle_alpha   90.00
_cell.angle_beta   90.00
_cell.angle_gamma   90.00
#
_symmetry.space_group_name_H-M   'P 1'
#
loop_
_entity.id
_entity.type
_entity.pdbx_description
1 polymer ?
#
loop_
_entity_poly.entity_id
_entity_poly.type
_entity_poly.pdbx_seq_one_letter_code
_entity_poly.pdbx_strand_id
1 'polypeptide(L)'
;MKIGKQLVPGLSGIALLFSSLVLMIKGYKVIGLRSIDLPSNWISLHPGMKPSSVETIFIKRKEDTISFAKKLLEGKKVYSALKDIIQDILISPIAIGYYLIGRFVFAKSFIASKDCTRCDLCVKKCPVNAIKIVDNRCFWTHKCESCMQCMNICPQRSIETVHGFIFGISYLVYAVFLVWLYKLLSIENLANLYFAEGISNSFLFIFDSVVFLFLLFLGYRIMHFLLRFRLFERLFVLTSLTTYKFWRRYKPSKKYMKITTEEKHATSQPQ
;
A
#
# COMPACT_ATOMS: atom_id res chain seq x y z
N MET A 1 6.66 10.53 -10.43
CA MET A 1 7.54 11.04 -9.32
C MET A 1 8.29 12.29 -9.77
N LYS A 2 8.98 13.03 -8.87
CA LYS A 2 9.87 14.14 -9.25
C LYS A 2 11.31 13.76 -8.92
N ILE A 3 12.16 13.61 -9.93
CA ILE A 3 13.60 13.33 -9.78
C ILE A 3 14.35 14.56 -10.28
N GLY A 4 15.02 15.27 -9.36
CA GLY A 4 15.61 16.58 -9.65
C GLY A 4 14.58 17.58 -10.17
N LYS A 5 14.76 18.04 -11.41
CA LYS A 5 13.84 18.96 -12.11
C LYS A 5 12.77 18.23 -12.95
N GLN A 6 12.93 16.94 -13.22
CA GLN A 6 12.07 16.19 -14.14
C GLN A 6 10.93 15.49 -13.42
N LEU A 7 9.77 15.45 -14.08
CA LEU A 7 8.64 14.62 -13.69
C LEU A 7 8.72 13.29 -14.44
N VAL A 8 8.90 12.21 -13.70
CA VAL A 8 8.96 10.85 -14.22
C VAL A 8 7.54 10.28 -14.24
N PRO A 9 7.13 9.57 -15.31
CA PRO A 9 5.83 8.89 -15.35
C PRO A 9 5.64 7.97 -14.14
N GLY A 10 4.39 7.84 -13.72
CA GLY A 10 4.00 6.84 -12.74
C GLY A 10 3.86 5.47 -13.39
N LEU A 11 3.48 4.49 -12.57
CA LEU A 11 3.16 3.14 -13.01
C LEU A 11 1.65 2.95 -12.80
N SER A 12 0.87 3.01 -13.88
CA SER A 12 -0.57 2.72 -13.85
C SER A 12 -0.85 1.23 -13.68
N GLY A 13 0.07 0.39 -14.17
CA GLY A 13 -0.10 -1.06 -14.18
C GLY A 13 -1.38 -1.44 -14.91
N ILE A 14 -2.18 -2.32 -14.32
CA ILE A 14 -3.41 -2.80 -14.96
C ILE A 14 -4.61 -1.87 -14.78
N ALA A 15 -4.50 -0.76 -14.03
CA ALA A 15 -5.67 0.01 -13.58
C ALA A 15 -6.54 0.53 -14.73
N LEU A 16 -5.92 1.17 -15.72
CA LEU A 16 -6.64 1.74 -16.87
C LEU A 16 -7.13 0.67 -17.83
N LEU A 17 -6.31 -0.36 -18.10
CA LEU A 17 -6.67 -1.47 -18.97
C LEU A 17 -7.85 -2.27 -18.40
N PHE A 18 -7.79 -2.60 -17.11
CA PHE A 18 -8.84 -3.31 -16.40
C PHE A 18 -10.14 -2.49 -16.34
N SER A 19 -10.06 -1.21 -15.98
CA SER A 19 -11.25 -0.33 -15.96
C SER A 19 -11.87 -0.19 -17.35
N SER A 20 -11.05 -0.07 -18.40
CA SER A 20 -11.51 -0.02 -19.79
C SER A 20 -12.22 -1.31 -20.18
N LEU A 21 -11.64 -2.47 -19.86
CA LEU A 21 -12.24 -3.77 -20.13
C LEU A 21 -13.60 -3.92 -19.43
N VAL A 22 -13.68 -3.55 -18.15
CA VAL A 22 -14.95 -3.58 -17.39
C VAL A 22 -16.01 -2.70 -18.02
N LEU A 23 -15.66 -1.50 -18.48
CA LEU A 23 -16.59 -0.60 -19.18
C LEU A 23 -17.04 -1.17 -20.52
N MET A 24 -16.13 -1.76 -21.29
CA MET A 24 -16.46 -2.40 -22.57
C MET A 24 -17.39 -3.60 -22.40
N ILE A 25 -17.16 -4.44 -21.38
CA ILE A 25 -18.05 -5.56 -21.05
C ILE A 25 -19.46 -5.07 -20.70
N LYS A 26 -19.57 -3.88 -20.09
CA LYS A 26 -20.86 -3.23 -19.78
C LYS A 26 -21.51 -2.53 -20.98
N GLY A 27 -20.94 -2.64 -22.18
CA GLY A 27 -21.48 -2.03 -23.41
C GLY A 27 -21.07 -0.56 -23.62
N TYR A 28 -20.18 -0.01 -22.79
CA TYR A 28 -19.70 1.37 -22.98
C TYR A 28 -18.56 1.41 -24.00
N LYS A 29 -18.55 2.49 -24.79
CA LYS A 29 -17.43 2.82 -25.68
C LYS A 29 -16.43 3.72 -24.97
N VAL A 30 -15.23 3.22 -24.73
CA VAL A 30 -14.15 4.00 -24.11
C VAL A 30 -13.57 4.97 -25.15
N ILE A 31 -13.84 6.27 -24.97
CA ILE A 31 -13.35 7.35 -25.86
C ILE A 31 -12.08 8.03 -25.35
N GLY A 32 -11.65 7.73 -24.13
CA GLY A 32 -10.48 8.37 -23.53
C GLY A 32 -9.79 7.53 -22.46
N LEU A 33 -8.45 7.52 -22.50
CA LEU A 33 -7.57 6.92 -21.50
C LEU A 33 -6.36 7.85 -21.26
N ARG A 34 -6.19 8.29 -20.01
CA ARG A 34 -5.06 9.10 -19.58
C ARG A 34 -4.66 8.72 -18.15
N SER A 35 -3.38 8.36 -17.97
CA SER A 35 -2.81 8.25 -16.64
C SER A 35 -2.56 9.64 -16.05
N ILE A 36 -2.91 9.82 -14.78
CA ILE A 36 -2.66 11.06 -14.03
C ILE A 36 -1.80 10.69 -12.82
N ASP A 37 -0.49 10.90 -12.97
CA ASP A 37 0.48 10.54 -11.93
C ASP A 37 0.43 11.51 -10.74
N LEU A 38 -0.28 11.13 -9.70
CA LEU A 38 -0.34 11.89 -8.46
C LEU A 38 0.93 11.66 -7.60
N PRO A 39 1.20 12.56 -6.62
CA PRO A 39 2.31 12.36 -5.70
C PRO A 39 2.14 11.04 -4.94
N SER A 40 3.21 10.25 -4.87
CA SER A 40 3.12 8.93 -4.24
C SER A 40 2.78 9.04 -2.76
N ASN A 41 1.82 8.23 -2.33
CA ASN A 41 1.26 8.21 -0.98
C ASN A 41 1.38 6.85 -0.30
N TRP A 42 2.15 5.89 -0.84
CA TRP A 42 2.30 4.54 -0.27
C TRP A 42 3.23 4.55 0.96
N ILE A 43 2.78 5.22 2.03
CA ILE A 43 3.60 5.54 3.19
C ILE A 43 4.05 4.31 3.96
N SER A 44 3.36 3.17 3.88
CA SER A 44 3.87 1.94 4.50
C SER A 44 5.15 1.42 3.85
N LEU A 45 5.44 1.80 2.61
CA LEU A 45 6.57 1.29 1.83
C LEU A 45 7.68 2.32 1.64
N HIS A 46 7.35 3.59 1.44
CA HIS A 46 8.34 4.65 1.24
C HIS A 46 7.91 5.97 1.88
N PRO A 47 8.83 6.90 2.17
CA PRO A 47 8.49 8.20 2.74
C PRO A 47 7.66 9.05 1.76
N GLY A 48 6.78 9.90 2.31
CA GLY A 48 6.05 10.90 1.54
C GLY A 48 6.97 11.94 0.90
N MET A 49 6.49 12.56 -0.18
CA MET A 49 7.24 13.55 -0.95
C MET A 49 7.35 14.90 -0.22
N LYS A 50 8.37 15.70 -0.59
CA LYS A 50 8.49 17.10 -0.11
C LYS A 50 7.29 17.94 -0.60
N PRO A 51 6.78 18.90 0.19
CA PRO A 51 5.64 19.74 -0.20
C PRO A 51 5.82 20.46 -1.55
N SER A 52 7.02 20.98 -1.85
CA SER A 52 7.32 21.63 -3.13
C SER A 52 7.21 20.67 -4.32
N SER A 53 7.60 19.40 -4.14
CA SER A 53 7.44 18.37 -5.17
C SER A 53 5.97 17.98 -5.35
N VAL A 54 5.22 17.84 -4.25
CA VAL A 54 3.77 17.60 -4.26
C VAL A 54 3.05 18.70 -5.04
N GLU A 55 3.39 19.97 -4.76
CA GLU A 55 2.80 21.13 -5.44
C GLU A 55 3.15 21.18 -6.92
N THR A 56 4.43 20.96 -7.28
CA THR A 56 4.86 20.90 -8.69
C THR A 56 4.06 19.85 -9.47
N ILE A 57 3.95 18.64 -8.91
CA ILE A 57 3.20 17.54 -9.54
C ILE A 57 1.73 17.93 -9.68
N PHE A 58 1.12 18.44 -8.61
CA PHE A 58 -0.29 18.78 -8.61
C PHE A 58 -0.64 19.85 -9.66
N ILE A 59 0.16 20.92 -9.75
CA ILE A 59 -0.03 21.97 -10.77
C ILE A 59 -0.02 21.37 -12.17
N LYS A 60 1.04 20.61 -12.48
CA LYS A 60 1.19 20.01 -13.81
C LYS A 60 0.06 19.04 -14.14
N ARG A 61 -0.30 18.18 -13.18
CA ARG A 61 -1.38 17.20 -13.36
C ARG A 61 -2.76 17.85 -13.46
N LYS A 62 -2.99 19.00 -12.83
CA LYS A 62 -4.21 19.79 -13.01
C LYS A 62 -4.34 20.31 -14.44
N GLU A 63 -3.28 20.90 -15.01
CA GLU A 63 -3.24 21.31 -16.42
C GLU A 63 -3.51 20.13 -17.36
N ASP A 64 -2.83 19.00 -17.10
CA ASP A 64 -2.99 17.77 -17.85
C ASP A 64 -4.44 17.24 -17.82
N THR A 65 -5.11 17.37 -16.68
CA THR A 65 -6.51 16.94 -16.48
C THR A 65 -7.47 17.86 -17.22
N ILE A 66 -7.29 19.19 -17.12
CA ILE A 66 -8.13 20.18 -17.81
C ILE A 66 -8.00 20.02 -19.33
N SER A 67 -6.77 19.88 -19.85
CA SER A 67 -6.53 19.66 -21.28
C SER A 67 -7.19 18.39 -21.79
N PHE A 68 -7.12 17.31 -21.02
CA PHE A 68 -7.77 16.05 -21.34
C PHE A 68 -9.30 16.18 -21.35
N ALA A 69 -9.88 16.77 -20.30
CA ALA A 69 -11.31 17.01 -20.19
C ALA A 69 -11.83 17.85 -21.37
N LYS A 70 -11.15 18.95 -21.72
CA LYS A 70 -11.52 19.80 -22.86
C LYS A 70 -11.59 19.02 -24.17
N LYS A 71 -10.58 18.18 -24.46
CA LYS A 71 -10.58 17.35 -25.67
C LYS A 71 -11.75 16.36 -25.69
N LEU A 72 -12.08 15.75 -24.55
CA LEU A 72 -13.23 14.83 -24.47
C LEU A 72 -14.57 15.55 -24.70
N LEU A 73 -14.73 16.75 -24.12
CA LEU A 73 -15.94 17.57 -24.29
C LEU A 73 -16.11 18.08 -25.72
N GLU A 74 -15.01 18.27 -26.46
CA GLU A 74 -15.01 18.57 -27.90
C GLU A 74 -15.30 17.32 -28.77
N GLY A 75 -15.62 16.16 -28.18
CA GLY A 75 -15.90 14.92 -28.90
C GLY A 75 -14.65 14.20 -29.42
N LYS A 76 -13.44 14.64 -29.05
CA LYS A 76 -12.19 14.01 -29.49
C LYS A 76 -11.91 12.75 -28.69
N LYS A 77 -11.34 11.74 -29.34
CA LYS A 77 -10.83 10.54 -28.69
C LYS A 77 -9.38 10.75 -28.24
N VAL A 78 -9.04 10.34 -27.02
CA VAL A 78 -7.68 10.57 -26.48
C VAL A 78 -7.19 9.35 -25.71
N TYR A 79 -6.25 8.60 -26.27
CA TYR A 79 -5.70 7.37 -25.66
C TYR A 79 -4.25 7.52 -25.21
N SER A 80 -3.92 8.66 -24.59
CA SER A 80 -2.55 8.98 -24.18
C SER A 80 -1.90 7.96 -23.24
N ALA A 81 -2.69 7.23 -22.45
CA ALA A 81 -2.20 6.19 -21.56
C ALA A 81 -1.63 4.95 -22.28
N LEU A 82 -1.98 4.72 -23.56
CA LEU A 82 -1.44 3.56 -24.29
C LEU A 82 0.07 3.69 -24.56
N LYS A 83 0.64 4.89 -24.39
CA LYS A 83 2.10 5.09 -24.42
C LYS A 83 2.81 4.36 -23.28
N ASP A 84 2.09 4.09 -22.19
CA ASP A 84 2.61 3.42 -21.00
C ASP A 84 2.41 1.90 -21.07
N ILE A 85 1.90 1.35 -22.17
CA ILE A 85 1.51 -0.08 -22.24
C ILE A 85 2.66 -1.04 -21.98
N ILE A 86 3.87 -0.73 -22.44
CA ILE A 86 5.04 -1.60 -22.25
C ILE A 86 5.38 -1.70 -20.75
N GLN A 87 5.45 -0.56 -20.06
CA GLN A 87 5.72 -0.53 -18.62
C GLN A 87 4.55 -1.13 -17.81
N ASP A 88 3.31 -0.94 -18.27
CA ASP A 88 2.11 -1.45 -17.60
C ASP A 88 2.01 -2.98 -17.69
N ILE A 89 2.37 -3.56 -18.85
CA ILE A 89 2.49 -5.01 -19.01
C ILE A 89 3.62 -5.54 -18.14
N LEU A 90 4.78 -4.89 -18.13
CA LEU A 90 5.94 -5.32 -17.35
C LEU A 90 5.65 -5.35 -15.84
N ILE A 91 4.90 -4.36 -15.32
CA ILE A 91 4.53 -4.29 -13.91
C ILE A 91 3.27 -5.08 -13.57
N SER A 92 2.54 -5.60 -14.56
CA SER A 92 1.25 -6.27 -14.36
C SER A 92 1.30 -7.47 -13.40
N PRO A 93 2.33 -8.35 -13.41
CA PRO A 93 2.38 -9.46 -12.46
C PRO A 93 2.45 -8.98 -11.00
N ILE A 94 3.20 -7.89 -10.76
CA ILE A 94 3.31 -7.26 -9.45
C ILE A 94 1.99 -6.62 -9.04
N ALA A 95 1.32 -5.92 -9.97
CA ALA A 95 0.01 -5.31 -9.70
C ALA A 95 -1.07 -6.37 -9.37
N ILE A 96 -1.10 -7.48 -10.11
CA ILE A 96 -2.01 -8.61 -9.87
C ILE A 96 -1.69 -9.27 -8.52
N GLY A 97 -0.42 -9.58 -8.26
CA GLY A 97 0.01 -10.15 -6.98
C GLY A 97 -0.32 -9.26 -5.79
N TYR A 98 -0.18 -7.94 -5.95
CA TYR A 98 -0.62 -6.97 -4.94
C TYR A 98 -2.13 -6.99 -4.72
N TYR A 99 -2.93 -6.99 -5.80
CA TYR A 99 -4.38 -6.97 -5.70
C TYR A 99 -4.96 -8.24 -5.07
N LEU A 100 -4.40 -9.41 -5.42
CA LEU A 100 -4.87 -10.72 -4.96
C LEU A 100 -4.34 -11.10 -3.58
N ILE A 101 -3.11 -10.69 -3.24
CA ILE A 101 -2.42 -11.16 -2.02
C ILE A 101 -1.85 -9.97 -1.24
N GLY A 102 -1.03 -9.14 -1.90
CA GLY A 102 -0.21 -8.12 -1.23
C GLY A 102 -1.03 -7.18 -0.35
N ARG A 103 -2.17 -6.66 -0.82
CA ARG A 103 -3.01 -5.73 -0.05
C ARG A 103 -3.46 -6.30 1.31
N PHE A 104 -3.73 -7.61 1.36
CA PHE A 104 -4.15 -8.29 2.58
C PHE A 104 -2.99 -8.45 3.56
N VAL A 105 -1.78 -8.71 3.04
CA VAL A 105 -0.56 -8.76 3.85
C VAL A 105 -0.24 -7.37 4.41
N PHE A 106 -0.28 -6.33 3.57
CA PHE A 106 -0.07 -4.94 4.01
C PHE A 106 -1.08 -4.51 5.07
N ALA A 107 -2.34 -4.93 4.96
CA ALA A 107 -3.35 -4.67 5.99
C ALA A 107 -2.91 -5.17 7.38
N LYS A 108 -2.18 -6.28 7.45
CA LYS A 108 -1.68 -6.89 8.70
C LYS A 108 -0.36 -6.30 9.20
N SER A 109 0.24 -5.41 8.42
CA SER A 109 1.46 -4.72 8.82
C SER A 109 1.18 -3.49 9.71
N PHE A 110 -0.07 -3.04 9.83
CA PHE A 110 -0.42 -1.84 10.58
C PHE A 110 -0.68 -2.10 12.07
N ILE A 111 -0.14 -1.23 12.91
CA ILE A 111 -0.43 -1.16 14.34
C ILE A 111 -0.76 0.29 14.74
N ALA A 112 -1.51 0.44 15.83
CA ALA A 112 -1.62 1.70 16.55
C ALA A 112 -0.72 1.68 17.79
N SER A 113 0.19 2.66 17.90
CA SER A 113 1.05 2.85 19.06
C SER A 113 0.24 3.27 20.29
N LYS A 114 0.88 3.22 21.46
CA LYS A 114 0.33 3.72 22.72
C LYS A 114 0.13 5.24 22.75
N ASP A 115 0.64 5.97 21.75
CA ASP A 115 0.43 7.42 21.60
C ASP A 115 -0.94 7.74 20.97
N CYS A 116 -1.71 6.71 20.59
CA CYS A 116 -3.06 6.87 20.07
C CYS A 116 -4.02 7.45 21.13
N THR A 117 -4.61 8.61 20.83
CA THR A 117 -5.60 9.26 21.71
C THR A 117 -7.02 8.70 21.56
N ARG A 118 -7.23 7.66 20.74
CA ARG A 118 -8.55 7.05 20.50
C ARG A 118 -9.61 8.06 20.01
N CYS A 119 -9.21 8.98 19.14
CA CYS A 119 -10.12 9.97 18.54
C CYS A 119 -11.04 9.41 17.42
N ASP A 120 -10.85 8.15 17.04
CA ASP A 120 -11.60 7.43 15.99
C ASP A 120 -11.63 8.04 14.59
N LEU A 121 -10.80 9.06 14.33
CA LEU A 121 -10.77 9.72 13.02
C LEU A 121 -10.41 8.74 11.90
N CYS A 122 -9.46 7.83 12.13
CA CYS A 122 -9.06 6.80 11.18
C CYS A 122 -10.20 5.82 10.87
N VAL A 123 -10.99 5.44 11.88
CA VAL A 123 -12.15 4.55 11.73
C VAL A 123 -13.23 5.26 10.91
N LYS A 124 -13.62 6.47 11.32
CA LYS A 124 -14.68 7.27 10.69
C LYS A 124 -14.39 7.66 9.24
N LYS A 125 -13.12 7.82 8.88
CA LYS A 125 -12.69 8.25 7.53
C LYS A 125 -12.26 7.09 6.63
N CYS A 126 -12.36 5.84 7.08
CA CYS A 126 -12.01 4.69 6.26
C CYS A 126 -13.11 4.44 5.22
N PRO A 127 -12.86 4.60 3.90
CA PRO A 127 -13.91 4.49 2.88
C PRO A 127 -14.48 3.07 2.72
N VAL A 128 -13.74 2.06 3.22
CA VAL A 128 -14.06 0.64 3.09
C VAL A 128 -14.33 -0.03 4.45
N ASN A 129 -14.49 0.77 5.53
CA ASN A 129 -14.78 0.29 6.88
C ASN A 129 -13.85 -0.84 7.35
N ALA A 130 -12.55 -0.70 7.06
CA ALA A 130 -11.55 -1.74 7.27
C ALA A 130 -10.92 -1.75 8.67
N ILE A 131 -11.21 -0.76 9.53
CA ILE A 131 -10.60 -0.62 10.85
C ILE A 131 -11.64 -0.92 11.92
N LYS A 132 -11.33 -1.86 12.82
CA LYS A 132 -12.13 -2.21 14.01
C LYS A 132 -11.36 -1.82 15.28
N ILE A 133 -12.07 -1.68 16.39
CA ILE A 133 -11.45 -1.56 17.71
C ILE A 133 -11.45 -2.94 18.38
N VAL A 134 -10.28 -3.44 18.75
CA VAL A 134 -10.06 -4.71 19.45
C VAL A 134 -9.08 -4.44 20.59
N ASP A 135 -9.40 -4.88 21.81
CA ASP A 135 -8.60 -4.58 23.01
C ASP A 135 -8.23 -3.08 23.14
N ASN A 136 -9.23 -2.20 22.94
CA ASN A 136 -9.08 -0.74 22.96
C ASN A 136 -8.06 -0.17 21.94
N ARG A 137 -7.74 -0.90 20.88
CA ARG A 137 -6.78 -0.50 19.83
C ARG A 137 -7.33 -0.70 18.42
N CYS A 138 -6.84 0.10 17.48
CA CYS A 138 -7.18 -0.06 16.07
C CYS A 138 -6.62 -1.38 15.53
N PHE A 139 -7.46 -2.12 14.79
CA PHE A 139 -7.15 -3.36 14.13
C PHE A 139 -7.59 -3.31 12.68
N TRP A 140 -6.68 -3.61 11.76
CA TRP A 140 -6.95 -3.57 10.32
C TRP A 140 -7.39 -4.95 9.83
N THR A 141 -8.60 -4.98 9.28
CA THR A 141 -9.21 -6.17 8.67
C THR A 141 -8.73 -6.36 7.24
N HIS A 142 -9.04 -7.51 6.65
CA HIS A 142 -8.75 -7.80 5.24
C HIS A 142 -9.55 -6.95 4.24
N LYS A 143 -10.50 -6.11 4.69
CA LYS A 143 -11.15 -5.10 3.82
C LYS A 143 -10.23 -3.93 3.47
N CYS A 144 -9.03 -3.85 4.06
CA CYS A 144 -8.13 -2.74 3.83
C CYS A 144 -7.61 -2.72 2.39
N GLU A 145 -7.81 -1.60 1.70
CA GLU A 145 -7.27 -1.35 0.36
C GLU A 145 -5.92 -0.62 0.38
N SER A 146 -5.30 -0.48 1.57
CA SER A 146 -3.95 0.08 1.72
C SER A 146 -3.83 1.50 1.09
N CYS A 147 -4.90 2.31 1.17
CA CYS A 147 -4.94 3.68 0.62
C CYS A 147 -4.14 4.72 1.45
N MET A 148 -3.60 4.32 2.60
CA MET A 148 -2.81 5.14 3.53
C MET A 148 -3.54 6.34 4.15
N GLN A 149 -4.84 6.52 3.92
CA GLN A 149 -5.61 7.65 4.46
C GLN A 149 -5.52 7.70 6.00
N CYS A 150 -5.70 6.56 6.67
CA CYS A 150 -5.64 6.48 8.14
C CYS A 150 -4.31 6.95 8.72
N MET A 151 -3.17 6.57 8.11
CA MET A 151 -1.84 7.02 8.52
C MET A 151 -1.67 8.53 8.32
N ASN A 152 -2.16 9.06 7.20
CA ASN A 152 -1.95 10.46 6.83
C ASN A 152 -2.80 11.44 7.64
N ILE A 153 -4.00 11.04 8.06
CA ILE A 153 -4.91 11.91 8.82
C ILE A 153 -4.73 11.82 10.34
N CYS A 154 -3.98 10.82 10.84
CA CYS A 154 -3.81 10.63 12.28
C CYS A 154 -3.08 11.84 12.90
N PRO A 155 -3.72 12.60 13.82
CA PRO A 155 -3.11 13.80 14.39
C PRO A 155 -1.90 13.47 15.27
N GLN A 156 -1.93 12.31 15.94
CA GLN A 156 -0.83 11.82 16.80
C GLN A 156 0.26 11.07 16.01
N ARG A 157 0.06 10.87 14.70
CA ARG A 157 0.88 9.98 13.88
C ARG A 157 1.04 8.57 14.44
N SER A 158 0.13 8.10 15.29
CA SER A 158 0.27 6.86 16.05
C SER A 158 0.00 5.57 15.25
N ILE A 159 -0.18 5.65 13.92
CA ILE A 159 -0.41 4.46 13.07
C ILE A 159 0.89 4.16 12.36
N GLU A 160 1.46 3.00 12.64
CA GLU A 160 2.79 2.58 12.17
C GLU A 160 2.75 1.23 11.47
N THR A 161 3.80 0.95 10.70
CA THR A 161 4.01 -0.33 10.03
C THR A 161 5.10 -1.12 10.74
N VAL A 162 4.88 -2.38 11.06
CA VAL A 162 5.82 -3.18 11.87
C VAL A 162 6.99 -3.76 11.06
N HIS A 163 7.74 -2.90 10.34
CA HIS A 163 8.86 -3.30 9.47
C HIS A 163 9.87 -4.20 10.20
N GLY A 164 10.35 -3.78 11.37
CA GLY A 164 11.31 -4.55 12.14
C GLY A 164 10.80 -5.91 12.60
N PHE A 165 9.51 -6.03 12.94
CA PHE A 165 8.91 -7.33 13.26
C PHE A 165 8.93 -8.25 12.03
N ILE A 166 8.51 -7.74 10.87
CA ILE A 166 8.47 -8.52 9.62
C ILE A 166 9.89 -8.97 9.23
N PHE A 167 10.88 -8.08 9.26
CA PHE A 167 12.26 -8.45 8.97
C PHE A 167 12.83 -9.42 10.00
N GLY A 168 12.57 -9.17 11.29
CA GLY A 168 13.06 -10.00 12.38
C GLY A 168 12.50 -11.42 12.34
N ILE A 169 11.18 -11.57 12.17
CA ILE A 169 10.56 -12.90 12.08
C ILE A 169 11.01 -13.65 10.83
N SER A 170 11.11 -12.97 9.67
CA SER A 170 11.64 -13.59 8.46
C SER A 170 13.07 -14.07 8.65
N TYR A 171 13.93 -13.26 9.24
CA TYR A 171 15.31 -13.66 9.54
C TYR A 171 15.35 -14.86 10.49
N LEU A 172 14.61 -14.84 11.59
CA LEU A 172 14.57 -15.96 12.54
C LEU A 172 14.06 -17.24 11.90
N VAL A 173 13.04 -17.17 11.03
CA VAL A 173 12.52 -18.35 10.35
C VAL A 173 13.54 -18.93 9.38
N TYR A 174 14.06 -18.11 8.46
CA TYR A 174 14.95 -18.61 7.40
C TYR A 174 16.37 -18.92 7.88
N ALA A 175 16.95 -18.08 8.73
CA ALA A 175 18.34 -18.24 9.16
C ALA A 175 18.52 -19.20 10.34
N VAL A 176 17.48 -19.41 11.15
CA VAL A 176 17.57 -20.21 12.38
C VAL A 176 16.64 -21.41 12.32
N PHE A 177 15.33 -21.18 12.24
CA PHE A 177 14.34 -22.25 12.41
C PHE A 177 14.38 -23.28 11.28
N LEU A 178 14.33 -22.86 10.01
CA LEU A 178 14.37 -23.77 8.87
C LEU A 178 15.69 -24.52 8.80
N VAL A 179 16.83 -23.84 9.01
CA VAL A 179 18.16 -24.49 9.06
C VAL A 179 18.21 -25.58 10.13
N TRP A 180 17.70 -25.29 11.33
CA TRP A 180 17.63 -26.27 12.41
C TRP A 180 16.68 -27.43 12.06
N LEU A 181 15.49 -27.13 11.54
CA LEU A 181 14.47 -28.12 11.18
C LEU A 181 14.96 -29.08 10.08
N TYR A 182 15.62 -28.54 9.06
CA TYR A 182 16.19 -29.32 7.95
C TYR A 182 17.24 -30.30 8.45
N LYS A 183 18.12 -29.87 9.36
CA LYS A 183 19.13 -30.75 9.99
C LYS A 183 18.50 -31.81 10.88
N LEU A 184 17.51 -31.43 11.70
CA LEU A 184 16.86 -32.33 12.63
C LEU A 184 16.11 -33.47 11.92
N LEU A 185 15.41 -33.16 10.82
CA LEU A 185 14.55 -34.09 10.12
C LEU A 185 15.14 -34.63 8.80
N SER A 186 16.36 -34.21 8.44
CA SER A 186 17.00 -34.55 7.17
C SER A 186 16.08 -34.31 5.95
N ILE A 187 15.41 -33.16 5.93
CA ILE A 187 14.33 -32.85 4.98
C ILE A 187 14.79 -32.94 3.52
N GLU A 188 15.99 -32.44 3.20
CA GLU A 188 16.56 -32.51 1.85
C GLU A 188 16.73 -33.96 1.38
N ASN A 189 17.28 -34.82 2.25
CA ASN A 189 17.47 -36.24 1.93
C ASN A 189 16.12 -36.93 1.71
N LEU A 190 15.12 -36.60 2.54
CA LEU A 190 13.77 -37.12 2.39
C LEU A 190 13.16 -36.68 1.06
N ALA A 191 13.24 -35.40 0.72
CA ALA A 191 12.69 -34.87 -0.53
C ALA A 191 13.36 -35.52 -1.75
N ASN A 192 14.69 -35.66 -1.74
CA ASN A 192 15.45 -36.28 -2.82
C ASN A 192 15.25 -37.80 -2.92
N LEU A 193 14.82 -38.47 -1.84
CA LEU A 193 14.45 -39.88 -1.86
C LEU A 193 13.12 -40.11 -2.59
N TYR A 194 12.15 -39.21 -2.42
CA TYR A 194 10.80 -39.38 -2.97
C TYR A 194 10.57 -38.66 -4.30
N PHE A 195 11.38 -37.64 -4.64
CA PHE A 195 11.17 -36.80 -5.81
C PHE A 195 12.41 -36.68 -6.68
N ALA A 196 12.19 -36.54 -7.99
CA ALA A 196 13.23 -36.12 -8.93
C ALA A 196 13.69 -34.68 -8.62
N GLU A 197 14.93 -34.34 -8.97
CA GLU A 197 15.61 -33.10 -8.57
C GLU A 197 14.77 -31.81 -8.78
N GLY A 198 14.17 -31.63 -9.96
CA GLY A 198 13.33 -30.45 -10.24
C GLY A 198 12.04 -30.38 -9.43
N ILE A 199 11.47 -31.54 -9.08
CA ILE A 199 10.26 -31.65 -8.26
C ILE A 199 10.61 -31.43 -6.79
N SER A 200 11.75 -31.97 -6.34
CA SER A 200 12.28 -31.78 -4.98
C SER A 200 12.43 -30.29 -4.65
N ASN A 201 13.09 -29.51 -5.53
CA ASN A 201 13.25 -28.06 -5.31
C ASN A 201 11.92 -27.30 -5.19
N SER A 202 10.95 -27.64 -6.05
CA SER A 202 9.62 -27.04 -6.01
C SER A 202 8.88 -27.41 -4.73
N PHE A 203 8.99 -28.66 -4.30
CA PHE A 203 8.42 -29.15 -3.05
C PHE A 203 9.02 -28.43 -1.84
N LEU A 204 10.35 -28.31 -1.75
CA LEU A 204 11.05 -27.62 -0.66
C LEU A 204 10.66 -26.14 -0.59
N PHE A 205 10.57 -25.45 -1.73
CA PHE A 205 10.10 -24.06 -1.79
C PHE A 205 8.67 -23.91 -1.24
N ILE A 206 7.76 -24.80 -1.63
CA ILE A 206 6.38 -24.80 -1.12
C ILE A 206 6.35 -25.09 0.37
N PHE A 207 7.12 -26.10 0.82
CA PHE A 207 7.24 -26.46 2.23
C PHE A 207 7.71 -25.27 3.08
N ASP A 208 8.81 -24.64 2.69
CA ASP A 208 9.37 -23.46 3.38
C ASP A 208 8.36 -22.32 3.42
N SER A 209 7.66 -22.08 2.31
CA SER A 209 6.62 -21.04 2.23
C SER A 209 5.46 -21.33 3.18
N VAL A 210 5.00 -22.57 3.27
CA VAL A 210 3.91 -22.98 4.19
C VAL A 210 4.36 -22.82 5.64
N VAL A 211 5.55 -23.29 5.99
CA VAL A 211 6.12 -23.14 7.34
C VAL A 211 6.28 -21.66 7.69
N PHE A 212 6.83 -20.86 6.79
CA PHE A 212 6.99 -19.42 6.99
C PHE A 212 5.64 -18.72 7.21
N LEU A 213 4.64 -18.99 6.37
CA LEU A 213 3.31 -18.37 6.51
C LEU A 213 2.62 -18.78 7.82
N PHE A 214 2.76 -20.05 8.23
CA PHE A 214 2.24 -20.54 9.51
C PHE A 214 2.90 -19.83 10.70
N LEU A 215 4.24 -19.74 10.70
CA LEU A 215 4.98 -19.06 11.76
C LEU A 215 4.74 -17.55 11.77
N LEU A 216 4.58 -16.92 10.60
CA LEU A 216 4.19 -15.52 10.48
C LEU A 216 2.80 -15.28 11.06
N PHE A 217 1.84 -16.18 10.81
CA PHE A 217 0.50 -16.11 11.39
C PHE A 217 0.55 -16.24 12.92
N LEU A 218 1.30 -17.20 13.46
CA LEU A 218 1.46 -17.37 14.90
C LEU A 218 2.17 -16.15 15.52
N GLY A 219 3.25 -15.69 14.89
CA GLY A 219 4.00 -14.50 15.28
C GLY A 219 3.13 -13.26 15.28
N TYR A 220 2.23 -13.10 14.30
CA TYR A 220 1.28 -11.99 14.26
C TYR A 220 0.34 -12.00 15.47
N ARG A 221 -0.19 -13.17 15.86
CA ARG A 221 -1.02 -13.32 17.07
C ARG A 221 -0.24 -12.95 18.33
N ILE A 222 0.99 -13.46 18.45
CA ILE A 222 1.89 -13.17 19.56
C ILE A 222 2.21 -11.67 19.62
N MET A 223 2.57 -11.05 18.49
CA MET A 223 2.87 -9.62 18.40
C MET A 223 1.69 -8.79 18.92
N HIS A 224 0.45 -9.08 18.49
CA HIS A 224 -0.73 -8.37 18.96
C HIS A 224 -0.99 -8.51 20.47
N PHE A 225 -0.72 -9.69 21.02
CA PHE A 225 -0.73 -9.91 22.46
C PHE A 225 0.36 -9.07 23.16
N LEU A 226 1.59 -9.13 22.64
CA LEU A 226 2.75 -8.43 23.20
C LEU A 226 2.61 -6.91 23.19
N LEU A 227 1.88 -6.33 22.22
CA LEU A 227 1.60 -4.89 22.18
C LEU A 227 0.96 -4.39 23.50
N ARG A 228 0.33 -5.25 24.31
CA ARG A 228 -0.24 -4.88 25.63
C ARG A 228 0.85 -4.33 26.56
N PHE A 229 2.05 -4.88 26.47
CA PHE A 229 3.20 -4.50 27.29
C PHE A 229 3.97 -3.34 26.65
N ARG A 230 4.36 -2.35 27.45
CA ARG A 230 5.01 -1.12 26.96
C ARG A 230 6.36 -1.39 26.29
N LEU A 231 7.15 -2.31 26.83
CA LEU A 231 8.47 -2.66 26.29
C LEU A 231 8.38 -3.13 24.84
N PHE A 232 7.57 -4.17 24.59
CA PHE A 232 7.41 -4.75 23.25
C PHE A 232 6.73 -3.79 22.28
N GLU A 233 5.74 -3.02 22.74
CA GLU A 233 5.13 -1.99 21.89
C GLU A 233 6.14 -0.95 21.42
N ARG A 234 7.00 -0.46 22.31
CA ARG A 234 8.06 0.49 21.92
C ARG A 234 9.08 -0.15 21.01
N LEU A 235 9.42 -1.43 21.19
CA LEU A 235 10.27 -2.16 20.26
C LEU A 235 9.69 -2.19 18.84
N PHE A 236 8.40 -2.54 18.68
CA PHE A 236 7.75 -2.59 17.36
C PHE A 236 7.63 -1.21 16.71
N VAL A 237 7.39 -0.16 17.50
CA VAL A 237 7.29 1.22 17.01
C VAL A 237 8.67 1.76 16.62
N LEU A 238 9.69 1.59 17.45
CA LEU A 238 11.04 2.10 17.18
C LEU A 238 11.71 1.38 16.00
N THR A 239 11.35 0.12 15.76
CA THR A 239 11.83 -0.62 14.58
C THR A 239 10.95 -0.42 13.34
N SER A 240 9.91 0.42 13.44
CA SER A 240 9.13 0.86 12.29
C SER A 240 9.85 1.98 11.56
N LEU A 241 9.95 1.89 10.23
CA LEU A 241 10.50 2.99 9.45
C LEU A 241 9.56 4.22 9.47
N THR A 242 8.26 4.01 9.63
CA THR A 242 7.24 5.07 9.53
C THR A 242 7.16 5.97 10.76
N THR A 243 7.77 5.55 11.88
CA THR A 243 7.80 6.35 13.13
C THR A 243 8.69 7.58 12.99
N TYR A 244 9.71 7.53 12.14
CA TYR A 244 10.74 8.56 12.09
C TYR A 244 10.31 9.78 11.27
N LYS A 245 10.75 10.98 11.68
CA LYS A 245 10.36 12.25 11.04
C LYS A 245 10.77 12.35 9.57
N PHE A 246 11.88 11.74 9.19
CA PHE A 246 12.31 11.70 7.78
C PHE A 246 11.33 10.90 6.91
N TRP A 247 10.59 9.96 7.53
CA TRP A 247 9.47 9.25 6.94
C TRP A 247 8.21 10.10 6.93
N ARG A 248 8.17 11.01 5.97
CA ARG A 248 7.09 11.99 5.84
C ARG A 248 5.74 11.29 5.58
N ARG A 249 4.68 11.86 6.14
CA ARG A 249 3.30 11.51 5.75
C ARG A 249 2.93 12.34 4.52
N TYR A 250 2.05 11.83 3.68
CA TYR A 250 1.52 12.61 2.57
C TYR A 250 0.67 13.76 3.12
N LYS A 251 0.91 14.98 2.61
CA LYS A 251 0.09 16.16 2.91
C LYS A 251 -0.33 16.79 1.59
N PRO A 252 -1.62 17.07 1.37
CA PRO A 252 -2.07 17.77 0.17
C PRO A 252 -1.54 19.22 0.16
N SER A 253 -1.51 19.84 -1.01
CA SER A 253 -1.10 21.24 -1.12
C SER A 253 -2.07 22.17 -0.36
N LYS A 254 -1.51 22.95 0.57
CA LYS A 254 -2.28 23.90 1.41
C LYS A 254 -2.95 25.01 0.57
N LYS A 255 -2.27 25.46 -0.49
CA LYS A 255 -2.79 26.51 -1.39
C LYS A 255 -4.12 26.11 -2.02
N TYR A 256 -4.25 24.83 -2.40
CA TYR A 256 -5.46 24.31 -3.04
C TYR A 256 -6.55 23.86 -2.06
N MET A 257 -6.18 23.44 -0.84
CA MET A 257 -7.20 23.18 0.19
C MET A 257 -8.01 24.44 0.51
N LYS A 258 -7.38 25.63 0.51
CA LYS A 258 -8.07 26.92 0.66
C LYS A 258 -9.05 27.21 -0.49
N ILE A 259 -8.60 27.06 -1.74
CA ILE A 259 -9.45 27.26 -2.93
C ILE A 259 -10.71 26.38 -2.87
N THR A 260 -10.58 25.10 -2.52
CA THR A 260 -11.75 24.21 -2.42
C THR A 260 -12.67 24.48 -1.24
N THR A 261 -12.20 25.17 -0.19
CA THR A 261 -13.05 25.60 0.93
C THR A 261 -13.78 26.89 0.59
N GLU A 262 -13.13 27.82 -0.11
CA GLU A 262 -13.72 29.04 -0.64
C GLU A 262 -14.78 28.74 -1.73
N GLU A 263 -14.49 27.84 -2.68
CA GLU A 263 -15.46 27.41 -3.71
C GLU A 263 -16.68 26.69 -3.12
N LYS A 264 -16.50 25.90 -2.06
CA LYS A 264 -17.62 25.29 -1.33
C LYS A 264 -18.47 26.31 -0.59
N HIS A 265 -17.87 27.38 -0.06
CA HIS A 265 -18.61 28.49 0.53
C HIS A 265 -19.35 29.32 -0.53
N ALA A 266 -18.78 29.48 -1.73
CA ALA A 266 -19.43 30.18 -2.84
C ALA A 266 -20.61 29.41 -3.44
N THR A 267 -20.60 28.07 -3.39
CA THR A 267 -21.66 27.20 -3.95
C THR A 267 -22.71 26.74 -2.93
N SER A 268 -22.55 27.11 -1.65
CA SER A 268 -23.51 26.80 -0.56
C SER A 268 -24.30 28.02 -0.09
N GLN A 269 -24.18 29.16 -0.78
CA GLN A 269 -25.12 30.26 -0.59
C GLN A 269 -26.46 29.86 -1.24
N PRO A 270 -27.57 29.81 -0.48
CA PRO A 270 -28.88 29.54 -1.05
C PRO A 270 -29.22 30.65 -2.05
N GLN A 271 -29.62 30.24 -3.26
CA GLN A 271 -30.44 31.08 -4.13
C GLN A 271 -31.82 31.24 -3.51
#